data_AF-A0A7J8R8B0-F1
#
_entry.id   AF-A0A7J8R8B0-F1
#
_cell.length_a   1.000
_cell.length_b   1.000
_cell.length_c   1.000
_cell.angle_alpha   90.00
_cell.angle_beta   90.00
_cell.angle_gamma   90.00
#
_symmetry.space_group_name_H-M   'P 1'
#
loop_
_entity.id
_entity.type
_entity.pdbx_description
1 polymer ?
#
loop_
_entity_poly.entity_id
_entity_poly.type
_entity_poly.pdbx_seq_one_letter_code
_entity_poly.pdbx_strand_id
1 'polypeptide(L)'
;MVAEESETDTEESDVSGSDGDDTSWISWFCNLRGNEFFCEVDDEYIQDDFNLCGLSHQVPYYDYALDLILDIESSHGDMFTEEQNELVESAAEMLYGLIHIRYILTSKGMSAMLYFETSISVGEVQKL
;
A
#
# COMPACT_ATOMS: atom_id res chain seq x y z
N MET A 1 -3.03 -33.97 -39.31
CA MET A 1 -3.63 -32.99 -38.39
C MET A 1 -4.10 -33.78 -37.17
N VAL A 2 -3.32 -33.72 -36.09
CA VAL A 2 -3.69 -34.21 -34.76
C VAL A 2 -3.22 -33.12 -33.79
N ALA A 3 -4.13 -32.70 -32.91
CA ALA A 3 -4.05 -31.57 -31.99
C ALA A 3 -3.02 -31.79 -30.86
N GLU A 4 -2.31 -30.73 -30.46
CA GLU A 4 -2.36 -30.06 -29.14
C GLU A 4 -2.07 -30.96 -27.93
N GLU A 5 -0.99 -30.65 -27.19
CA GLU A 5 -1.03 -30.56 -25.72
C GLU A 5 -0.13 -29.38 -25.29
N SER A 6 -0.69 -28.49 -24.48
CA SER A 6 -0.10 -27.28 -23.92
C SER A 6 0.20 -27.57 -22.46
N GLU A 7 1.47 -27.53 -22.05
CA GLU A 7 1.85 -27.68 -20.64
C GLU A 7 1.90 -26.29 -19.99
N THR A 8 0.94 -26.03 -19.10
CA THR A 8 0.92 -24.88 -18.21
C THR A 8 1.26 -25.36 -16.81
N ASP A 9 2.52 -25.21 -16.39
CA ASP A 9 2.94 -25.37 -14.99
C ASP A 9 2.39 -24.19 -14.18
N THR A 10 1.38 -24.46 -13.37
CA THR A 10 0.87 -23.51 -12.38
C THR A 10 1.48 -23.89 -11.04
N GLU A 11 2.52 -23.16 -10.66
CA GLU A 11 3.17 -23.31 -9.36
C GLU A 11 2.26 -22.70 -8.28
N GLU A 12 1.41 -23.54 -7.71
CA GLU A 12 0.61 -23.26 -6.53
C GLU A 12 1.47 -23.37 -5.25
N SER A 13 1.62 -22.26 -4.52
CA SER A 13 2.21 -22.28 -3.18
C SER A 13 1.57 -21.26 -2.24
N ASP A 14 0.69 -21.81 -1.38
CA ASP A 14 0.38 -21.50 0.02
C ASP A 14 0.31 -20.03 0.48
N VAL A 15 -0.89 -19.45 0.34
CA VAL A 15 -1.31 -18.36 1.23
C VAL A 15 -1.67 -18.97 2.59
N SER A 16 -0.74 -18.90 3.54
CA SER A 16 -1.00 -19.25 4.93
C SER A 16 -1.87 -18.15 5.55
N GLY A 17 -3.20 -18.33 5.49
CA GLY A 17 -4.14 -17.54 6.27
C GLY A 17 -3.89 -17.74 7.77
N SER A 18 -3.31 -16.73 8.41
CA SER A 18 -3.30 -16.59 9.87
C SER A 18 -4.37 -15.56 10.23
N ASP A 19 -5.43 -16.03 10.87
CA ASP A 19 -6.48 -15.19 11.45
C ASP A 19 -5.90 -14.16 12.44
N GLY A 20 -6.16 -12.87 12.19
CA GLY A 20 -6.44 -11.91 13.27
C GLY A 20 -5.36 -10.94 13.73
N ASP A 21 -4.45 -10.47 12.86
CA ASP A 21 -3.89 -9.13 13.04
C ASP A 21 -4.71 -8.17 12.19
N ASP A 22 -5.37 -7.19 12.82
CA ASP A 22 -5.94 -6.00 12.17
C ASP A 22 -4.79 -5.22 11.51
N THR A 23 -4.28 -5.77 10.41
CA THR A 23 -3.17 -5.21 9.65
C THR A 23 -3.72 -3.99 8.94
N SER A 24 -3.21 -2.81 9.29
CA SER A 24 -3.64 -1.57 8.65
C SER A 24 -3.38 -1.61 7.15
N TRP A 25 -4.14 -0.85 6.37
CA TRP A 25 -3.96 -0.75 4.93
C TRP A 25 -2.51 -0.40 4.56
N ILE A 26 -1.90 0.52 5.30
CA ILE A 26 -0.50 0.96 5.11
C ILE A 26 0.48 -0.21 5.31
N SER A 27 0.33 -0.95 6.41
CA SER A 27 1.18 -2.10 6.72
C SER A 27 1.01 -3.20 5.66
N TRP A 28 -0.23 -3.49 5.28
CA TRP A 28 -0.52 -4.44 4.20
C TRP A 28 0.16 -4.02 2.89
N PHE A 29 -0.03 -2.76 2.46
CA PHE A 29 0.50 -2.25 1.20
C PHE A 29 2.03 -2.26 1.16
N CYS A 30 2.70 -1.82 2.22
CA CYS A 30 4.16 -1.80 2.32
C CYS A 30 4.78 -3.21 2.30
N ASN A 31 4.05 -4.24 2.72
CA ASN A 31 4.51 -5.62 2.74
C ASN A 31 4.20 -6.41 1.45
N LEU A 32 3.51 -5.81 0.47
CA LEU A 32 3.29 -6.43 -0.83
C LEU A 32 4.62 -6.62 -1.58
N ARG A 33 4.73 -7.74 -2.31
CA ARG A 33 5.87 -7.99 -3.19
C ARG A 33 5.98 -6.90 -4.24
N GLY A 34 7.16 -6.29 -4.38
CA GLY A 34 7.40 -5.13 -5.25
C GLY A 34 7.30 -3.77 -4.56
N ASN A 35 6.83 -3.73 -3.31
CA ASN A 35 6.72 -2.51 -2.51
C ASN A 35 7.81 -2.40 -1.44
N GLU A 36 8.94 -3.10 -1.61
CA GLU A 36 10.02 -3.18 -0.64
C GLU A 36 10.76 -1.86 -0.44
N PHE A 37 10.39 -0.76 -1.10
CA PHE A 37 10.98 0.57 -0.92
C PHE A 37 10.10 1.53 -0.14
N PHE A 38 8.90 1.10 0.27
CA PHE A 38 7.99 1.93 1.03
C PHE A 38 8.20 1.72 2.53
N CYS A 39 8.69 2.75 3.23
CA CYS A 39 8.46 2.86 4.67
C CYS A 39 6.99 3.19 4.97
N GLU A 40 6.47 2.71 6.10
CA GLU A 40 5.15 3.09 6.61
C GLU A 40 5.13 4.58 7.01
N VAL A 41 4.11 5.30 6.55
CA VAL A 41 3.88 6.72 6.88
C VAL A 41 2.98 6.81 8.10
N ASP A 42 3.35 7.64 9.08
CA ASP A 42 2.54 7.87 10.29
C ASP A 42 1.14 8.44 9.94
N ASP A 43 0.08 7.92 10.55
CA ASP A 43 -1.28 8.44 10.39
C ASP A 43 -1.38 9.94 10.73
N GLU A 44 -0.63 10.41 11.76
CA GLU A 44 -0.65 11.84 12.11
C GLU A 44 -0.06 12.73 11.02
N TYR A 45 0.84 12.20 10.19
CA TYR A 45 1.34 12.94 9.03
C TYR A 45 0.29 13.04 7.94
N ILE A 46 -0.46 11.96 7.71
CA ILE A 46 -1.51 11.86 6.70
C ILE A 46 -2.73 12.71 7.09
N GLN A 47 -3.14 12.68 8.36
CA GLN A 47 -4.30 13.43 8.87
C GLN A 47 -4.09 14.95 8.93
N ASP A 48 -2.87 15.45 8.75
CA ASP A 48 -2.60 16.88 8.64
C ASP A 48 -2.77 17.36 7.18
N ASP A 49 -3.91 18.01 6.92
CA ASP A 49 -4.30 18.56 5.62
C ASP A 49 -3.20 19.41 4.96
N PHE A 50 -2.33 20.07 5.74
CA PHE A 50 -1.24 20.86 5.19
C PHE A 50 -0.26 19.99 4.39
N ASN A 51 0.04 18.78 4.88
CA ASN A 51 0.94 17.85 4.22
C ASN A 51 0.34 17.29 2.91
N LEU A 52 -0.99 17.21 2.84
CA LEU A 52 -1.73 16.67 1.70
C LEU A 52 -2.16 17.74 0.68
N CYS A 53 -1.82 19.01 0.93
CA CYS A 53 -2.25 20.13 0.10
C CYS A 53 -1.99 19.90 -1.40
N GLY A 54 -3.05 20.07 -2.19
CA GLY A 54 -3.05 19.96 -3.66
C GLY A 54 -3.14 18.53 -4.23
N LEU A 55 -3.17 17.48 -3.40
CA LEU A 55 -3.29 16.09 -3.87
C LEU A 55 -4.71 15.74 -4.35
N SER A 56 -5.74 16.36 -3.77
CA SER A 56 -7.14 16.15 -4.17
C SER A 56 -7.46 16.51 -5.63
N HIS A 57 -6.64 17.36 -6.27
CA HIS A 57 -6.78 17.69 -7.70
C HIS A 57 -6.05 16.71 -8.63
N GLN A 58 -5.22 15.83 -8.06
CA GLN A 58 -4.38 14.89 -8.80
C GLN A 58 -4.93 13.47 -8.74
N VAL A 59 -5.59 13.11 -7.63
CA VAL A 59 -6.07 11.76 -7.36
C VAL A 59 -7.61 11.70 -7.52
N PRO A 60 -8.14 10.81 -8.37
CA PRO A 60 -9.59 10.57 -8.44
C PRO A 60 -10.09 9.91 -7.15
N TYR A 61 -11.36 10.09 -6.79
CA TYR A 61 -11.93 9.48 -5.57
C TYR A 61 -11.14 9.79 -4.28
N TYR A 62 -10.48 10.95 -4.22
CA TYR A 62 -9.52 11.30 -3.16
C TYR A 62 -10.03 11.01 -1.74
N ASP A 63 -11.25 11.41 -1.40
CA ASP A 63 -11.80 11.22 -0.04
C ASP A 63 -11.95 9.72 0.29
N TYR A 64 -12.46 8.91 -0.65
CA TYR A 64 -12.58 7.46 -0.50
C TYR A 64 -11.23 6.74 -0.43
N ALA A 65 -10.27 7.19 -1.25
CA ALA A 65 -8.91 6.68 -1.24
C ALA A 65 -8.22 6.99 0.10
N LEU A 66 -8.44 8.19 0.65
CA LEU A 66 -7.89 8.60 1.95
C LEU A 66 -8.53 7.82 3.10
N ASP A 67 -9.85 7.64 3.09
CA ASP A 67 -10.57 6.81 4.06
C ASP A 67 -10.05 5.37 4.03
N LEU A 68 -9.83 4.80 2.84
CA LEU A 68 -9.27 3.46 2.68
C LEU A 68 -7.84 3.34 3.25
N ILE A 69 -6.97 4.31 2.97
CA ILE A 69 -5.59 4.32 3.49
C ILE A 69 -5.57 4.39 5.03
N LEU A 70 -6.51 5.14 5.63
CA LEU A 70 -6.59 5.35 7.07
C LEU A 70 -7.49 4.33 7.80
N ASP A 71 -7.94 3.29 7.11
CA ASP A 71 -8.89 2.29 7.63
C ASP A 71 -10.14 2.91 8.27
N ILE A 72 -10.62 4.03 7.71
CA ILE A 72 -11.83 4.71 8.14
C ILE A 72 -13.02 4.06 7.45
N GLU A 73 -14.01 3.61 8.23
CA GLU A 73 -15.27 3.14 7.67
C GLU A 73 -15.92 4.26 6.84
N SER A 74 -16.09 4.00 5.53
CA SER A 74 -16.76 4.90 4.60
C SER A 74 -18.08 5.40 5.20
N SER A 75 -18.11 6.70 5.52
CA SER A 75 -19.33 7.37 6.00
C SER A 75 -20.36 7.63 4.90
N HIS A 76 -20.00 7.31 3.66
CA HIS A 76 -20.67 7.81 2.46
C HIS A 76 -21.94 7.04 2.09
N GLY A 77 -22.20 5.86 2.66
CA GLY A 77 -23.44 5.11 2.44
C GLY A 77 -23.69 4.68 0.98
N ASP A 78 -22.70 4.89 0.11
CA ASP A 78 -22.75 4.58 -1.31
C ASP A 78 -22.31 3.14 -1.53
N MET A 79 -23.17 2.35 -2.17
CA MET A 79 -22.79 1.02 -2.65
C MET A 79 -22.12 1.17 -4.01
N PHE A 80 -20.81 0.99 -4.05
CA PHE A 80 -20.04 0.96 -5.30
C PHE A 80 -20.24 -0.35 -6.06
N THR A 81 -20.11 -0.28 -7.39
CA THR A 81 -19.88 -1.49 -8.19
C THR A 81 -18.47 -2.03 -7.95
N GLU A 82 -18.22 -3.28 -8.32
CA GLU A 82 -16.89 -3.90 -8.24
C GLU A 82 -15.83 -3.09 -9.02
N GLU A 83 -16.16 -2.67 -10.24
CA GLU A 83 -15.30 -1.80 -11.06
C GLU A 83 -14.99 -0.45 -10.38
N GLN A 84 -15.94 0.13 -9.65
CA GLN A 84 -15.70 1.38 -8.92
C GLN A 84 -14.80 1.15 -7.70
N ASN A 85 -14.93 0.02 -7.02
CA ASN A 85 -14.02 -0.34 -5.91
C ASN A 85 -12.58 -0.50 -6.41
N GLU A 86 -12.37 -1.17 -7.55
CA GLU A 86 -11.04 -1.30 -8.16
C GLU A 86 -10.42 0.07 -8.49
N LEU A 87 -11.24 1.04 -8.94
CA LEU A 87 -10.78 2.41 -9.19
C LEU A 87 -10.40 3.16 -7.90
N VAL A 88 -11.11 2.91 -6.80
CA VAL A 88 -10.79 3.48 -5.48
C VAL A 88 -9.51 2.89 -4.92
N GLU A 89 -9.33 1.57 -5.03
CA GLU A 89 -8.08 0.88 -4.63
C GLU A 89 -6.88 1.44 -5.41
N SER A 90 -7.00 1.53 -6.74
CA SER A 90 -5.94 2.13 -7.57
C SER A 90 -5.65 3.60 -7.20
N ALA A 91 -6.69 4.36 -6.84
CA ALA A 91 -6.54 5.73 -6.36
C ALA A 91 -5.81 5.79 -5.00
N ALA A 92 -6.08 4.85 -4.09
CA ALA A 92 -5.41 4.75 -2.79
C ALA A 92 -3.91 4.44 -2.95
N GLU A 93 -3.55 3.49 -3.81
CA GLU A 93 -2.15 3.18 -4.11
C GLU A 93 -1.41 4.43 -4.66
N MET A 94 -2.04 5.14 -5.60
CA MET A 94 -1.48 6.37 -6.17
C MET A 94 -1.34 7.47 -5.11
N LEU A 95 -2.38 7.68 -4.30
CA LEU A 95 -2.38 8.69 -3.24
C LEU A 95 -1.29 8.41 -2.22
N TYR A 96 -1.19 7.17 -1.74
CA TYR A 96 -0.15 6.76 -0.80
C TYR A 96 1.25 6.98 -1.38
N GLY A 97 1.47 6.65 -2.66
CA GLY A 97 2.73 6.94 -3.34
C GLY A 97 3.10 8.44 -3.35
N LEU A 98 2.14 9.32 -3.61
CA LEU A 98 2.36 10.78 -3.61
C LEU A 98 2.61 11.33 -2.19
N ILE A 99 1.92 10.78 -1.19
CA ILE A 99 2.13 11.09 0.23
C ILE A 99 3.54 10.67 0.63
N HIS A 100 3.92 9.45 0.28
CA HIS A 100 5.21 8.85 0.61
C HIS A 100 6.37 9.68 0.10
N ILE A 101 6.35 10.11 -1.17
CA ILE A 101 7.39 10.97 -1.76
C ILE A 101 7.56 12.27 -0.97
N ARG A 102 6.49 12.85 -0.43
CA ARG A 102 6.59 14.03 0.44
C ARG A 102 7.14 13.66 1.82
N TYR A 103 6.64 12.57 2.40
CA TYR A 103 7.00 12.11 3.74
C TYR A 103 8.50 11.81 3.87
N ILE A 104 9.10 11.14 2.89
CA ILE A 104 10.52 10.75 2.93
C ILE A 104 11.48 11.94 2.89
N LEU A 105 10.99 13.14 2.58
CA LEU A 105 11.76 14.38 2.63
C LEU A 105 11.70 15.06 4.01
N THR A 106 10.87 14.55 4.93
CA THR A 106 10.81 15.01 6.32
C THR A 106 11.88 14.32 7.17
N SER A 107 12.22 14.91 8.33
CA SER A 107 13.16 14.28 9.27
C SER A 107 12.68 12.91 9.77
N LYS A 108 11.37 12.73 9.96
CA LYS A 108 10.78 11.45 10.36
C LYS A 108 10.90 10.42 9.24
N GLY A 109 10.47 10.76 8.02
CA GLY A 109 10.53 9.85 6.87
C GLY A 109 11.95 9.45 6.48
N MET A 110 12.91 10.39 6.50
CA MET A 110 14.33 10.05 6.28
C MET A 110 14.85 9.06 7.34
N SER A 111 14.44 9.23 8.61
CA SER A 111 14.82 8.30 9.67
C SER A 111 14.19 6.93 9.45
N ALA A 112 12.89 6.88 9.11
CA ALA A 112 12.17 5.64 8.80
C ALA A 112 12.83 4.86 7.66
N MET A 113 13.17 5.54 6.56
CA MET A 113 13.87 4.92 5.41
C MET A 113 15.25 4.37 5.80
N LEU A 114 16.03 5.10 6.61
CA LEU A 114 17.33 4.64 7.11
C LEU A 114 17.20 3.37 7.98
N TYR A 115 16.23 3.34 8.90
CA TYR A 115 15.97 2.18 9.75
C TYR A 115 15.53 0.98 8.92
N PHE A 116 14.73 1.20 7.89
CA PHE A 116 14.25 0.16 6.99
C PHE A 116 15.41 -0.44 6.16
N GLU A 117 16.27 0.38 5.56
CA GLU A 117 17.47 -0.08 4.84
C GLU A 117 18.45 -0.84 5.77
N THR A 118 18.60 -0.38 7.01
CA THR A 118 19.40 -1.08 8.03
C THR A 118 18.79 -2.43 8.39
N SER A 119 17.45 -2.53 8.46
CA SER A 119 16.76 -3.78 8.78
C SER A 119 16.85 -4.81 7.65
N ILE A 120 16.73 -4.37 6.39
CA ILE A 120 16.97 -5.22 5.21
C ILE A 120 18.39 -5.77 5.24
N SER A 121 19.39 -4.88 5.38
CA SER A 121 20.79 -5.29 5.36
C SER A 121 21.15 -6.25 6.51
N VAL A 122 20.60 -6.06 7.71
CA VAL A 122 20.76 -7.01 8.83
C VAL A 122 20.07 -8.35 8.53
N GLY A 123 18.90 -8.34 7.91
CA GLY A 123 18.17 -9.55 7.51
C GLY A 123 18.89 -10.38 6.45
N GLU A 124 19.60 -9.74 5.52
CA GLU A 124 20.46 -10.42 4.53
C GLU A 124 21.68 -11.07 5.19
N VAL A 125 22.28 -10.41 6.19
CA VAL A 125 23.45 -10.93 6.92
C VAL A 125 23.12 -12.17 7.76
N GLN A 126 21.89 -12.31 8.25
CA GLN A 126 21.45 -13.48 9.03
C GLN A 126 21.06 -14.70 8.19
N LYS A 127 20.92 -14.56 6.86
CA LYS A 127 20.61 -15.67 5.94
C LYS A 127 21.86 -16.35 5.35
N LEU A 128 23.07 -15.95 5.78
CA LEU A 128 24.36 -16.54 5.42
C LEU A 128 24.95 -17.36 6.57
#